data_AF-A0A5E4HQX9-F1
#
_entry.id   AF-A0A5E4HQX9-F1
#
_cell.length_a   1.000
_cell.length_b   1.000
_cell.length_c   1.000
_cell.angle_alpha   90.00
_cell.angle_beta   90.00
_cell.angle_gamma   90.00
#
_symmetry.space_group_name_H-M   'P 1'
#
loop_
_entity.id
_entity.type
_entity.pdbx_description
1 polymer ?
#
loop_
_entity_poly.entity_id
_entity_poly.type
_entity_poly.pdbx_seq_one_letter_code
_entity_poly.pdbx_strand_id
1 'polypeptide(L)'
;MSGLTTDIELIKDGLRLDGRKVDELRPISMKVGVLKRADGSAFVEWGNNKVLAAVYGPRTLHPRFLQDNTKAVVRYIYNMAPFSVDDRKKPGPDRRSVEIGKISAEALENVVMTEDYPNAVIDVFVEVLQADAGTRCVGLTAASLALADAGIPMKDLVAACAAGKAGDEVVLD
;
A
#
# COMPACT_ATOMS: atom_id res chain seq x y z
N MET A 1 -28.88 -0.18 13.81
CA MET A 1 -28.94 -0.26 15.29
C MET A 1 -27.93 -1.31 15.70
N SER A 2 -26.72 -1.01 16.16
CA SER A 2 -26.31 -0.09 17.23
C SER A 2 -25.33 0.98 16.73
N GLY A 3 -25.78 2.23 16.64
CA GLY A 3 -24.85 3.36 16.65
C GLY A 3 -24.41 3.55 18.09
N LEU A 4 -23.23 3.05 18.45
CA LEU A 4 -22.53 3.56 19.61
C LEU A 4 -22.16 5.00 19.26
N THR A 5 -22.97 5.96 19.70
CA THR A 5 -22.55 7.36 19.82
C THR A 5 -21.49 7.38 20.91
N THR A 6 -20.25 7.11 20.52
CA THR A 6 -19.11 7.45 21.35
C THR A 6 -19.06 8.98 21.39
N ASP A 7 -19.39 9.56 22.53
CA ASP A 7 -19.20 10.98 22.87
C ASP A 7 -17.69 11.31 22.97
N ILE A 8 -16.90 10.88 22.00
CA ILE A 8 -15.47 11.13 21.93
C ILE A 8 -15.29 12.35 21.05
N GLU A 9 -14.91 13.46 21.69
CA GLU A 9 -14.45 14.66 21.01
C GLU A 9 -13.14 14.34 20.27
N LEU A 10 -13.21 14.23 18.94
CA LEU A 10 -12.08 13.81 18.10
C LEU A 10 -11.01 14.89 17.93
N ILE A 11 -11.39 16.15 18.12
CA ILE A 11 -10.53 17.32 18.06
C ILE A 11 -10.85 18.18 19.28
N LYS A 12 -9.86 18.36 20.15
CA LYS A 12 -9.97 19.17 21.36
C LYS A 12 -8.89 20.24 21.33
N ASP A 13 -9.29 21.50 21.51
CA ASP A 13 -8.37 22.65 21.50
C ASP A 13 -7.51 22.75 20.21
N GLY A 14 -8.06 22.32 19.06
CA GLY A 14 -7.36 22.29 17.77
C GLY A 14 -6.35 21.15 17.61
N LEU A 15 -6.27 20.23 18.58
CA LEU A 15 -5.42 19.05 18.56
C LEU A 15 -6.25 17.77 18.40
N ARG A 16 -5.73 16.82 17.65
CA ARG A 16 -6.30 15.48 17.48
C ARG A 16 -6.09 14.64 18.73
N LEU A 17 -6.77 13.49 18.80
CA LEU A 17 -6.64 12.52 19.90
C LEU A 17 -5.20 12.07 20.21
N ASP A 18 -4.33 12.05 19.21
CA ASP A 18 -2.92 11.69 19.32
C ASP A 18 -1.98 12.90 19.51
N GLY A 19 -2.54 14.10 19.71
CA GLY A 19 -1.80 15.34 19.94
C GLY A 19 -1.33 16.06 18.68
N ARG A 20 -1.59 15.52 17.48
CA ARG A 20 -1.22 16.15 16.20
C ARG A 20 -2.14 17.30 15.82
N LYS A 21 -1.64 18.21 14.98
CA LYS A 21 -2.47 19.20 14.27
C LYS A 21 -3.25 18.56 13.13
N VAL A 22 -4.20 19.31 12.57
CA VAL A 22 -5.05 18.86 11.45
C VAL A 22 -4.26 18.60 10.15
N ASP A 23 -3.13 19.25 9.96
CA ASP A 23 -2.27 19.20 8.78
C ASP A 23 -0.96 18.42 9.00
N GLU A 24 -0.86 17.68 10.11
CA GLU A 24 0.36 17.00 10.54
C GLU A 24 0.30 15.49 10.27
N LEU A 25 1.30 14.99 9.52
CA LEU A 25 1.47 13.56 9.26
C LEU A 25 1.90 12.80 10.51
N ARG A 26 1.55 11.51 10.59
CA ARG A 26 2.16 10.60 11.59
C ARG A 26 3.66 10.43 11.29
N PRO A 27 4.47 10.01 12.28
CA PRO A 27 5.88 9.69 12.04
C PRO A 27 6.06 8.64 10.94
N ILE A 28 6.99 8.88 10.01
CA ILE A 28 7.26 7.99 8.87
C ILE A 28 8.72 7.55 8.87
N SER A 29 8.95 6.27 8.63
CA SER A 29 10.26 5.65 8.46
C SER A 29 10.19 4.67 7.28
N MET A 30 11.16 4.76 6.36
CA MET A 30 11.19 3.98 5.13
C MET A 30 12.57 3.36 4.95
N LYS A 31 12.62 2.06 4.65
CA LYS A 31 13.86 1.31 4.36
C LYS A 31 13.67 0.47 3.10
N VAL A 32 14.61 0.55 2.17
CA VAL A 32 14.63 -0.26 0.92
C VAL A 32 15.65 -1.39 1.02
N GLY A 33 15.58 -2.39 0.14
CA GLY A 33 16.55 -3.50 0.10
C GLY A 33 16.49 -4.43 1.31
N VAL A 34 15.34 -4.54 1.98
CA VAL A 34 15.16 -5.30 3.23
C VAL A 34 15.04 -6.82 3.03
N LEU A 35 14.66 -7.28 1.83
CA LEU A 35 14.51 -8.69 1.49
C LEU A 35 15.57 -9.13 0.48
N LYS A 36 16.49 -10.01 0.91
CA LYS A 36 17.57 -10.54 0.07
C LYS A 36 17.10 -11.33 -1.18
N ARG A 37 15.88 -11.89 -1.16
CA ARG A 37 15.38 -12.77 -2.22
C ARG A 37 14.46 -12.08 -3.23
N ALA A 38 13.97 -10.89 -2.91
CA ALA A 38 13.15 -10.12 -3.83
C ALA A 38 14.08 -9.34 -4.78
N ASP A 39 13.59 -9.03 -5.99
CA ASP A 39 14.33 -8.18 -6.92
C ASP A 39 14.41 -6.75 -6.38
N GLY A 40 13.34 -6.29 -5.71
CA GLY A 40 13.33 -5.09 -4.88
C GLY A 40 12.36 -5.21 -3.71
N SER A 41 12.59 -4.45 -2.66
CA SER A 41 11.79 -4.51 -1.45
C SER A 41 11.81 -3.22 -0.65
N ALA A 42 10.75 -3.00 0.14
CA ALA A 42 10.69 -1.89 1.07
C ALA A 42 9.93 -2.26 2.34
N PHE A 43 10.42 -1.78 3.48
CA PHE A 43 9.72 -1.81 4.75
C PHE A 43 9.40 -0.38 5.16
N VAL A 44 8.12 -0.09 5.34
CA VAL A 44 7.61 1.24 5.66
C VAL A 44 6.85 1.19 6.98
N GLU A 45 7.24 2.07 7.89
CA GLU A 45 6.52 2.39 9.12
C GLU A 45 5.89 3.76 8.97
N TRP A 46 4.58 3.86 9.18
CA TRP A 46 3.84 5.13 9.04
C TRP A 46 2.79 5.20 10.15
N GLY A 47 3.10 5.96 11.19
CA GLY A 47 2.44 5.82 12.49
C GLY A 47 2.61 4.40 13.02
N ASN A 48 1.50 3.73 13.33
CA ASN A 48 1.50 2.34 13.78
C ASN A 48 1.46 1.33 12.63
N ASN A 49 1.28 1.78 11.38
CA ASN A 49 1.32 0.88 10.24
C ASN A 49 2.73 0.32 10.06
N LYS A 50 2.83 -0.99 9.85
CA LYS A 50 4.07 -1.67 9.45
C LYS A 50 3.78 -2.48 8.21
N VAL A 51 4.36 -2.07 7.08
CA VAL A 51 4.08 -2.67 5.78
C VAL A 51 5.37 -3.09 5.10
N LEU A 52 5.37 -4.31 4.58
CA LEU A 52 6.46 -4.89 3.82
C LEU A 52 6.02 -5.07 2.37
N ALA A 53 6.75 -4.49 1.42
CA ALA A 53 6.56 -4.67 0.00
C ALA A 53 7.72 -5.46 -0.61
N ALA A 54 7.40 -6.34 -1.55
CA ALA A 54 8.35 -7.12 -2.33
C ALA A 54 7.95 -7.11 -3.80
N VAL A 55 8.92 -6.91 -4.66
CA VAL A 55 8.76 -6.91 -6.12
C VAL A 55 9.53 -8.09 -6.69
N TYR A 56 8.89 -8.77 -7.65
CA TYR A 56 9.50 -9.81 -8.46
C TYR A 56 9.21 -9.57 -9.93
N GLY A 57 10.24 -9.65 -10.75
CA GLY A 57 10.18 -9.44 -12.19
C GLY A 57 10.93 -8.18 -12.64
N PRO A 58 10.89 -7.89 -13.95
CA PRO A 58 10.05 -8.53 -14.96
C PRO A 58 10.41 -10.01 -15.20
N ARG A 59 9.40 -10.89 -15.23
CA ARG A 59 9.57 -12.34 -15.49
C ARG A 59 8.52 -12.85 -16.46
N THR A 60 8.75 -13.99 -17.11
CA THR A 60 7.76 -14.58 -18.03
C THR A 60 6.45 -14.91 -17.30
N LEU A 61 5.34 -14.39 -17.81
CA LEU A 61 4.02 -14.68 -17.24
C LEU A 61 3.52 -16.05 -17.69
N HIS A 62 3.14 -16.89 -16.73
CA HIS A 62 2.47 -18.16 -16.97
C HIS A 62 1.10 -18.18 -16.28
N PRO A 63 0.05 -18.72 -16.91
CA PRO A 63 -0.05 -19.28 -18.28
C PRO A 63 -0.04 -18.23 -19.41
N ARG A 64 0.29 -18.64 -20.64
CA ARG A 64 0.48 -17.76 -21.81
C ARG A 64 -0.74 -16.91 -22.19
N PHE A 65 -1.96 -17.39 -21.94
CA PHE A 65 -3.18 -16.63 -22.30
C PHE A 65 -3.40 -15.37 -21.43
N LEU A 66 -2.64 -15.23 -20.34
CA LEU A 66 -2.63 -14.01 -19.52
C LEU A 66 -1.58 -13.00 -19.99
N GLN A 67 -0.71 -13.36 -20.94
CA GLN A 67 0.32 -12.46 -21.48
C GLN A 67 -0.32 -11.38 -22.33
N ASP A 68 0.27 -10.19 -22.27
CA ASP A 68 0.03 -9.11 -23.20
C ASP A 68 1.27 -8.93 -24.09
N ASN A 69 1.09 -9.02 -25.40
CA ASN A 69 2.19 -8.90 -26.36
C ASN A 69 2.75 -7.47 -26.46
N THR A 70 2.05 -6.47 -25.92
CA THR A 70 2.39 -5.05 -26.05
C THR A 70 3.01 -4.46 -24.80
N LYS A 71 2.79 -5.07 -23.64
CA LYS A 71 3.23 -4.55 -22.34
C LYS A 71 3.39 -5.64 -21.28
N ALA A 72 4.05 -5.31 -20.18
CA ALA A 72 4.03 -6.11 -18.96
C ALA A 72 2.68 -6.03 -18.26
N VAL A 73 2.26 -7.14 -17.68
CA VAL A 73 1.15 -7.19 -16.74
C VAL A 73 1.66 -6.81 -15.35
N VAL A 74 1.10 -5.77 -14.73
CA VAL A 74 1.40 -5.41 -13.34
C VAL A 74 0.38 -6.10 -12.43
N ARG A 75 0.83 -6.96 -11.53
CA ARG A 75 -0.02 -7.59 -10.51
C ARG A 75 0.31 -7.01 -9.15
N TYR A 76 -0.71 -6.55 -8.43
CA TYR A 76 -0.58 -6.08 -7.07
C TYR A 76 -1.41 -6.95 -6.13
N ILE A 77 -0.76 -7.55 -5.14
CA ILE A 77 -1.40 -8.39 -4.13
C ILE A 77 -1.31 -7.68 -2.79
N TYR A 78 -2.44 -7.14 -2.34
CA TYR A 78 -2.60 -6.59 -1.01
C TYR A 78 -3.02 -7.70 -0.05
N ASN A 79 -2.21 -7.97 0.98
CA ASN A 79 -2.55 -8.92 2.03
C ASN A 79 -2.35 -8.30 3.42
N MET A 80 -3.17 -8.76 4.36
CA MET A 80 -3.06 -8.38 5.77
C MET A 80 -2.75 -9.64 6.57
N ALA A 81 -1.68 -9.60 7.35
CA ALA A 81 -1.34 -10.73 8.21
C ALA A 81 -2.48 -10.96 9.22
N PRO A 82 -2.77 -12.23 9.60
CA PRO A 82 -3.83 -12.53 10.57
C PRO A 82 -3.73 -11.76 11.89
N PHE A 83 -2.50 -11.43 12.31
CA PHE A 83 -2.20 -10.70 13.55
C PHE A 83 -2.07 -9.18 13.35
N SER A 84 -2.28 -8.66 12.15
CA SER A 84 -2.03 -7.24 11.85
C SER A 84 -3.09 -6.30 12.43
N VAL A 85 -4.27 -6.82 12.76
CA VAL A 85 -5.42 -6.10 13.30
C VAL A 85 -5.73 -6.58 14.72
N ASP A 86 -6.47 -5.77 15.48
CA ASP A 86 -6.81 -6.07 16.88
C ASP A 86 -7.51 -7.43 17.03
N ASP A 87 -8.56 -7.65 16.24
CA ASP A 87 -9.23 -8.94 16.14
C ASP A 87 -8.62 -9.78 15.02
N ARG A 88 -8.09 -10.95 15.38
CA ARG A 88 -7.40 -11.84 14.43
C ARG A 88 -8.20 -12.05 13.15
N LYS A 89 -7.65 -11.60 12.02
CA LYS A 89 -8.25 -11.78 10.70
C LYS A 89 -8.08 -13.23 10.22
N LYS A 90 -9.12 -13.80 9.59
CA LYS A 90 -8.99 -15.08 8.89
C LYS A 90 -8.02 -14.93 7.71
N PRO A 91 -7.02 -15.82 7.55
CA PRO A 91 -6.11 -15.77 6.40
C PRO A 91 -6.84 -15.88 5.06
N GLY A 92 -6.27 -15.26 4.03
CA GLY A 92 -6.75 -15.32 2.65
C GLY A 92 -7.39 -14.01 2.17
N PRO A 93 -7.67 -13.93 0.86
CA PRO A 93 -8.24 -12.72 0.27
C PRO A 93 -9.68 -12.51 0.72
N ASP A 94 -9.99 -11.27 1.12
CA ASP A 94 -11.35 -10.78 1.28
C ASP A 94 -11.68 -9.77 0.17
N ARG A 95 -12.96 -9.41 0.05
CA ARG A 95 -13.42 -8.46 -0.98
C ARG A 95 -12.67 -7.13 -0.92
N ARG A 96 -12.37 -6.65 0.30
CA ARG A 96 -11.60 -5.43 0.54
C ARG A 96 -10.17 -5.54 0.03
N SER A 97 -9.46 -6.62 0.32
CA SER A 97 -8.10 -6.85 -0.17
C SER A 97 -8.06 -6.98 -1.70
N VAL A 98 -9.03 -7.65 -2.30
CA VAL A 98 -9.13 -7.78 -3.77
C VAL A 98 -9.36 -6.41 -4.42
N GLU A 99 -10.26 -5.60 -3.86
CA GLU A 99 -10.51 -4.23 -4.33
C GLU A 99 -9.26 -3.36 -4.23
N ILE A 100 -8.59 -3.35 -3.07
CA ILE A 100 -7.35 -2.59 -2.87
C ILE A 100 -6.27 -3.05 -3.84
N GLY A 101 -6.16 -4.36 -4.06
CA GLY A 101 -5.20 -4.93 -5.01
C GLY A 101 -5.45 -4.44 -6.44
N LYS A 102 -6.71 -4.45 -6.88
CA LYS A 102 -7.09 -3.96 -8.21
C LYS A 102 -6.74 -2.48 -8.40
N ILE A 103 -7.20 -1.60 -7.51
CA ILE A 103 -6.96 -0.15 -7.66
C ILE A 103 -5.47 0.20 -7.56
N SER A 104 -4.71 -0.54 -6.76
CA SER A 104 -3.27 -0.30 -6.60
C SER A 104 -2.50 -0.79 -7.84
N ALA A 105 -2.91 -1.90 -8.45
CA ALA A 105 -2.36 -2.34 -9.73
C ALA A 105 -2.61 -1.30 -10.83
N GLU A 106 -3.86 -0.80 -10.95
CA GLU A 106 -4.21 0.26 -11.91
C GLU A 106 -3.39 1.54 -11.69
N ALA A 107 -3.14 1.92 -10.43
CA ALA A 107 -2.29 3.08 -10.12
C ALA A 107 -0.84 2.89 -10.59
N LEU A 108 -0.25 1.73 -10.33
CA LEU A 108 1.14 1.44 -10.71
C LEU A 108 1.31 1.20 -12.22
N GLU A 109 0.32 0.60 -12.88
CA GLU A 109 0.35 0.34 -14.33
C GLU A 109 0.50 1.63 -15.16
N ASN A 110 -0.05 2.75 -14.67
CA ASN A 110 0.08 4.05 -15.35
C ASN A 110 1.47 4.70 -15.19
N VAL A 111 2.26 4.23 -14.23
CA VAL A 111 3.53 4.84 -13.81
C VAL A 111 4.73 4.00 -14.24
N VAL A 112 4.62 2.68 -14.17
CA VAL A 112 5.63 1.75 -14.68
C VAL A 112 5.69 1.84 -16.20
N MET A 113 6.90 1.83 -16.79
CA MET A 113 7.09 1.76 -18.24
C MET A 113 6.85 0.33 -18.74
N THR A 114 5.58 -0.10 -18.73
CA THR A 114 5.20 -1.49 -19.00
C THR A 114 5.51 -1.93 -20.42
N GLU A 115 5.55 -0.99 -21.37
CA GLU A 115 5.82 -1.21 -22.79
C GLU A 115 7.24 -1.74 -23.05
N ASP A 116 8.18 -1.51 -22.13
CA ASP A 116 9.56 -2.01 -22.21
C ASP A 116 9.66 -3.52 -21.96
N TYR A 117 8.59 -4.15 -21.47
CA TYR A 117 8.57 -5.54 -20.99
C TYR A 117 7.39 -6.37 -21.54
N PRO A 118 7.23 -6.48 -22.87
CA PRO A 118 6.13 -7.27 -23.45
C PRO A 118 6.18 -8.74 -23.00
N ASN A 119 5.00 -9.34 -22.79
CA ASN A 119 4.80 -10.70 -22.29
C ASN A 119 5.31 -10.99 -20.87
N ALA A 120 5.85 -9.98 -20.19
CA ALA A 120 6.34 -10.12 -18.83
C ALA A 120 5.24 -9.86 -17.80
N VAL A 121 5.53 -10.25 -16.57
CA VAL A 121 4.79 -9.85 -15.38
C VAL A 121 5.72 -9.21 -14.38
N ILE A 122 5.22 -8.15 -13.76
CA ILE A 122 5.82 -7.50 -12.59
C ILE A 122 4.86 -7.77 -11.42
N ASP A 123 5.33 -8.56 -10.48
CA ASP A 123 4.57 -8.96 -9.30
C ASP A 123 4.96 -8.11 -8.10
N VAL A 124 3.98 -7.39 -7.55
CA VAL A 124 4.11 -6.57 -6.36
C VAL A 124 3.30 -7.21 -5.25
N PHE A 125 3.98 -7.67 -4.20
CA PHE A 125 3.36 -8.22 -3.01
C PHE A 125 3.48 -7.21 -1.87
N VAL A 126 2.37 -6.89 -1.23
CA VAL A 126 2.30 -5.98 -0.10
C VAL A 126 1.66 -6.67 1.08
N GLU A 127 2.44 -6.87 2.13
CA GLU A 127 2.04 -7.51 3.37
C GLU A 127 1.94 -6.45 4.49
N VAL A 128 0.74 -6.28 5.03
CA VAL A 128 0.52 -5.46 6.21
C VAL A 128 0.77 -6.31 7.45
N LEU A 129 1.84 -6.01 8.17
CA LEU A 129 2.24 -6.70 9.41
C LEU A 129 1.56 -6.11 10.64
N GLN A 130 1.34 -4.80 10.64
CA GLN A 130 0.55 -4.08 11.65
C GLN A 130 -0.30 -3.04 10.91
N ALA A 131 -1.60 -3.06 11.19
CA ALA A 131 -2.59 -2.26 10.50
C ALA A 131 -3.11 -1.17 11.43
N ASP A 132 -3.08 0.06 10.93
CA ASP A 132 -3.72 1.24 11.48
C ASP A 132 -4.48 1.96 10.35
N ALA A 133 -5.07 3.12 10.58
CA ALA A 133 -5.71 3.89 9.51
C ALA A 133 -4.74 4.10 8.32
N GLY A 134 -5.25 4.03 7.08
CA GLY A 134 -4.47 4.36 5.88
C GLY A 134 -3.58 3.25 5.30
N THR A 135 -3.71 1.98 5.73
CA THR A 135 -2.86 0.86 5.22
C THR A 135 -2.69 0.79 3.70
N ARG A 136 -3.71 1.14 2.91
CA ARG A 136 -3.65 1.14 1.44
C ARG A 136 -2.68 2.19 0.88
N CYS A 137 -2.61 3.36 1.50
CA CYS A 137 -1.74 4.47 1.11
C CYS A 137 -0.28 4.12 1.44
N VAL A 138 -0.07 3.56 2.64
CA VAL A 138 1.25 3.06 3.07
C VAL A 138 1.71 1.92 2.16
N GLY A 139 0.81 1.00 1.82
CA GLY A 139 1.09 -0.10 0.89
C GLY A 139 1.49 0.35 -0.50
N LEU A 140 0.74 1.31 -1.08
CA LEU A 140 1.05 1.85 -2.40
C LEU A 140 2.40 2.59 -2.42
N THR A 141 2.69 3.37 -1.37
CA THR A 141 3.98 4.06 -1.22
C THR A 141 5.12 3.05 -1.05
N ALA A 142 4.93 2.00 -0.23
CA ALA A 142 5.93 0.94 -0.06
C ALA A 142 6.18 0.16 -1.37
N ALA A 143 5.13 -0.12 -2.14
CA ALA A 143 5.25 -0.72 -3.46
C ALA A 143 6.04 0.15 -4.44
N SER A 144 5.81 1.47 -4.45
CA SER A 144 6.59 2.38 -5.28
C SER A 144 8.08 2.36 -4.94
N LEU A 145 8.41 2.33 -3.64
CA LEU A 145 9.81 2.23 -3.20
C LEU A 145 10.42 0.89 -3.60
N ALA A 146 9.69 -0.21 -3.45
CA ALA A 146 10.16 -1.54 -3.81
C ALA A 146 10.36 -1.69 -5.34
N LEU A 147 9.53 -1.05 -6.16
CA LEU A 147 9.71 -0.99 -7.62
C LEU A 147 10.97 -0.23 -8.01
N ALA A 148 11.23 0.90 -7.34
CA ALA A 148 12.45 1.68 -7.55
C ALA A 148 13.70 0.90 -7.11
N ASP A 149 13.65 0.21 -5.96
CA ASP A 149 14.72 -0.67 -5.46
C ASP A 149 14.99 -1.84 -6.42
N ALA A 150 13.96 -2.38 -7.07
CA ALA A 150 14.08 -3.41 -8.11
C ALA A 150 14.71 -2.89 -9.42
N GLY A 151 14.91 -1.58 -9.55
CA GLY A 151 15.44 -0.96 -10.77
C GLY A 151 14.45 -1.00 -11.94
N ILE A 152 13.15 -1.14 -11.68
CA ILE A 152 12.12 -1.12 -12.73
C ILE A 152 11.90 0.34 -13.18
N PRO A 153 12.04 0.66 -14.48
CA PRO A 153 11.78 2.00 -15.01
C PRO A 153 10.35 2.46 -14.74
N MET A 154 10.24 3.65 -14.15
CA MET A 154 8.99 4.32 -13.82
C MET A 154 9.07 5.78 -14.24
N LYS A 155 7.92 6.38 -14.57
CA LYS A 155 7.81 7.80 -14.88
C LYS A 155 8.15 8.69 -13.68
N ASP A 156 7.71 8.28 -12.50
CA ASP A 156 7.97 8.94 -11.22
C ASP A 156 7.69 7.97 -10.06
N LEU A 157 7.97 8.37 -8.82
CA LEU A 157 7.53 7.68 -7.63
C LEU A 157 6.04 7.95 -7.37
N VAL A 158 5.35 6.96 -6.79
CA VAL A 158 3.96 7.05 -6.35
C VAL A 158 3.92 7.24 -4.84
N ALA A 159 3.52 8.43 -4.41
CA ALA A 159 3.20 8.74 -3.02
C ALA A 159 1.68 8.78 -2.82
N ALA A 160 1.20 8.27 -1.69
CA ALA A 160 -0.21 8.28 -1.35
C ALA A 160 -0.44 8.68 0.10
N CYS A 161 -1.48 9.48 0.33
CA CYS A 161 -1.97 9.85 1.65
C CYS A 161 -3.51 9.82 1.66
N ALA A 162 -4.10 9.62 2.83
CA ALA A 162 -5.53 9.80 3.02
C ALA A 162 -5.80 11.14 3.71
N ALA A 163 -6.99 11.69 3.49
CA ALA A 163 -7.55 12.74 4.31
C ALA A 163 -8.87 12.24 4.91
N GLY A 164 -9.14 12.63 6.14
CA GLY A 164 -10.38 12.34 6.85
C GLY A 164 -11.17 13.62 7.13
N LYS A 165 -12.41 13.45 7.58
CA LYS A 165 -13.21 14.53 8.19
C LYS A 165 -13.51 14.12 9.64
N ALA A 166 -13.11 14.95 10.59
CA ALA A 166 -13.35 14.75 12.02
C ALA A 166 -14.05 15.98 12.59
N GLY A 167 -15.31 15.83 13.01
CA GLY A 167 -16.18 16.99 13.26
C GLY A 167 -16.39 17.77 11.96
N ASP A 168 -16.13 19.09 11.98
CA ASP A 168 -16.19 19.95 10.80
C ASP A 168 -14.82 20.22 10.15
N GLU A 169 -13.75 19.63 10.68
CA GLU A 169 -12.39 19.81 10.19
C GLU A 169 -11.96 18.70 9.23
N VAL A 170 -11.19 19.07 8.21
CA VAL A 170 -10.47 18.13 7.35
C VAL A 170 -9.12 17.83 7.99
N VAL A 171 -8.80 16.55 8.17
CA VAL A 171 -7.56 16.09 8.80
C VAL A 171 -6.70 15.31 7.81
N LEU A 172 -5.41 15.61 7.77
CA LEU A 172 -4.41 14.90 6.99
C LEU A 172 -3.96 13.64 7.74
N ASP A 173 -3.92 12.50 7.06
CA ASP A 173 -3.42 11.22 7.61
C ASP A 173 -4.14 10.72 8.88
#